data_AF-A0A857DAW3-F1
#
_entry.id   AF-A0A857DAW3-F1
#
_cell.length_a   1.000
_cell.length_b   1.000
_cell.length_c   1.000
_cell.angle_alpha   90.00
_cell.angle_beta   90.00
_cell.angle_gamma   90.00
#
_symmetry.space_group_name_H-M   'P 1'
#
loop_
_entity.id
_entity.type
_entity.pdbx_description
1 polymer ?
#
loop_
_entity_poly.entity_id
_entity_poly.type
_entity_poly.pdbx_seq_one_letter_code
_entity_poly.pdbx_strand_id
1 'polypeptide(L)'
;MPKPQEGYEQLSIYLDKENWKEADKETMQILLRIGDQIIRGKRGIKIDLDRPTRLGWLEQKIVEQIPVESLQAIDNLWLRASKKQFGYSVQKQIWLDIARNSTKSFGVLFAEFADQVGWLVDGRWTLSYDDFNFSLDAPDGHLPTFWFEKSFLPLGTQEDTFKYFFVDYQKFPE
;
A
#
# COMPACT_ATOMS: atom_id res chain seq x y z
N MET A 1 -5.86 -23.88 12.15
CA MET A 1 -5.58 -22.52 11.64
C MET A 1 -5.32 -22.64 10.14
N PRO A 2 -5.91 -21.81 9.28
CA PRO A 2 -5.53 -21.80 7.87
C PRO A 2 -4.04 -21.48 7.76
N LYS A 3 -3.30 -22.27 6.97
CA LYS A 3 -1.87 -22.02 6.72
C LYS A 3 -1.72 -20.70 5.96
N PRO A 4 -0.68 -19.89 6.24
CA PRO A 4 -0.36 -18.74 5.39
C PRO A 4 -0.20 -19.20 3.94
N GLN A 5 -0.66 -18.38 3.01
CA GLN A 5 -0.45 -18.57 1.58
C GLN A 5 1.05 -18.37 1.28
N GLU A 6 1.63 -19.23 0.45
CA GLU A 6 3.08 -19.24 0.17
C GLU A 6 3.57 -17.86 -0.27
N GLY A 7 4.52 -17.28 0.47
CA GLY A 7 5.09 -15.94 0.19
C GLY A 7 4.58 -14.80 1.09
N TYR A 8 3.64 -15.06 1.99
CA TYR A 8 3.09 -14.07 2.95
C TYR A 8 3.34 -14.43 4.42
N GLU A 9 4.11 -15.49 4.70
CA GLU A 9 4.36 -16.00 6.05
C GLU A 9 4.96 -14.93 6.96
N GLN A 10 5.95 -14.20 6.44
CA GLN A 10 6.67 -13.19 7.23
C GLN A 10 5.75 -12.02 7.59
N LEU A 11 4.87 -11.62 6.67
CA LEU A 11 3.84 -10.61 6.94
C LEU A 11 2.89 -11.10 8.05
N SER A 12 2.40 -12.33 7.97
CA SER A 12 1.56 -12.92 9.03
C SER A 12 2.30 -12.93 10.37
N ILE A 13 3.58 -13.30 10.41
CA ILE A 13 4.37 -13.32 11.64
C ILE A 13 4.51 -11.93 12.27
N TYR A 14 4.75 -10.90 11.46
CA TYR A 14 4.84 -9.53 11.98
C TYR A 14 3.49 -9.02 12.48
N LEU A 15 2.42 -9.26 11.73
CA LEU A 15 1.06 -8.87 12.09
C LEU A 15 0.56 -9.58 13.36
N ASP A 16 0.80 -10.90 13.48
CA ASP A 16 0.39 -11.68 14.66
C ASP A 16 1.17 -11.27 15.92
N LYS A 17 2.32 -10.59 15.77
CA LYS A 17 3.12 -10.02 16.86
C LYS A 17 2.87 -8.53 17.09
N GLU A 18 1.95 -7.93 16.34
CA GLU A 18 1.67 -6.48 16.38
C GLU A 18 2.91 -5.63 16.06
N ASN A 19 3.87 -6.18 15.29
CA ASN A 19 5.03 -5.45 14.79
C ASN A 19 4.62 -4.66 13.53
N TRP A 20 3.77 -3.64 13.70
CA TRP A 20 3.11 -2.91 12.62
C TRP A 20 4.06 -2.29 11.60
N LYS A 21 5.17 -1.71 12.06
CA LYS A 21 6.20 -1.13 11.18
C LYS A 21 6.84 -2.17 10.27
N GLU A 22 7.14 -3.34 10.81
CA GLU A 22 7.81 -4.40 10.07
C GLU A 22 6.83 -5.12 9.14
N ALA A 23 5.57 -5.23 9.55
CA ALA A 23 4.48 -5.66 8.70
C ALA A 23 4.26 -4.72 7.51
N ASP A 24 4.31 -3.40 7.74
CA ASP A 24 4.19 -2.39 6.69
C ASP A 24 5.33 -2.49 5.67
N LYS A 25 6.58 -2.54 6.16
CA LYS A 25 7.77 -2.78 5.31
C LYS A 25 7.66 -4.08 4.52
N GLU A 26 7.27 -5.18 5.16
CA GLU A 26 7.13 -6.47 4.47
C GLU A 26 6.01 -6.42 3.42
N THR A 27 4.90 -5.73 3.70
CA THR A 27 3.83 -5.52 2.72
C THR A 27 4.37 -4.83 1.46
N MET A 28 5.19 -3.78 1.62
CA MET A 28 5.82 -3.11 0.48
C MET A 28 6.77 -4.04 -0.27
N GLN A 29 7.59 -4.81 0.44
CA GLN A 29 8.51 -5.76 -0.18
C GLN A 29 7.79 -6.87 -0.95
N ILE A 30 6.64 -7.35 -0.46
CA ILE A 30 5.79 -8.31 -1.17
C ILE A 30 5.31 -7.71 -2.51
N LEU A 31 4.76 -6.49 -2.49
CA LEU A 31 4.29 -5.83 -3.71
C LEU A 31 5.42 -5.62 -4.74
N LEU A 32 6.61 -5.23 -4.28
CA LEU A 32 7.80 -5.11 -5.14
C LEU A 32 8.24 -6.47 -5.70
N ARG A 33 8.23 -7.55 -4.90
CA ARG A 33 8.55 -8.91 -5.36
C ARG A 33 7.56 -9.41 -6.42
N ILE A 34 6.27 -9.14 -6.25
CA ILE A 34 5.26 -9.44 -7.28
C ILE A 34 5.58 -8.67 -8.56
N GLY A 35 5.93 -7.38 -8.45
CA GLY A 35 6.35 -6.58 -9.59
C GLY A 35 7.57 -7.14 -10.34
N ASP A 36 8.60 -7.58 -9.60
CA ASP A 36 9.77 -8.25 -10.17
C ASP A 36 9.39 -9.53 -10.94
N GLN A 37 8.47 -10.34 -10.40
CA GLN A 37 7.99 -11.57 -11.05
C GLN A 37 7.25 -11.26 -12.36
N ILE A 38 6.40 -10.23 -12.37
CA ILE A 38 5.70 -9.75 -13.57
C ILE A 38 6.70 -9.35 -14.67
N ILE A 39 7.79 -8.69 -14.31
CA ILE A 39 8.84 -8.29 -15.28
C ILE A 39 9.58 -9.51 -15.82
N ARG A 40 10.00 -10.43 -14.96
CA ARG A 40 10.75 -11.64 -15.35
C ARG A 40 9.95 -12.56 -16.28
N GLY A 41 8.63 -12.58 -16.18
CA GLY A 41 7.74 -13.34 -17.06
C GLY A 41 7.66 -12.79 -18.50
N LYS A 42 8.16 -11.57 -18.76
CA LYS A 42 8.09 -10.94 -20.10
C LYS A 42 9.31 -11.28 -20.95
N ARG A 43 9.08 -11.87 -22.12
CA ARG A 43 10.11 -12.06 -23.15
C ARG A 43 10.65 -10.70 -23.61
N GLY A 44 11.97 -10.55 -23.66
CA GLY A 44 12.64 -9.39 -24.24
C GLY A 44 13.03 -8.26 -23.27
N ILE A 45 12.65 -8.33 -21.99
CA ILE A 45 13.20 -7.43 -20.96
C ILE A 45 14.58 -7.97 -20.56
N LYS A 46 15.64 -7.26 -20.98
CA LYS A 46 17.04 -7.71 -20.85
C LYS A 46 17.78 -7.16 -19.63
N ILE A 47 17.20 -6.19 -18.90
CA ILE A 47 17.95 -5.35 -17.97
C ILE A 47 17.38 -5.47 -16.56
N ASP A 48 18.19 -5.98 -15.64
CA ASP A 48 17.89 -6.11 -14.20
C ASP A 48 17.83 -4.77 -13.44
N LEU A 49 18.17 -3.67 -14.13
CA LEU A 49 18.24 -2.33 -13.54
C LEU A 49 16.85 -1.75 -13.21
N ASP A 50 15.78 -2.20 -13.86
CA ASP A 50 14.42 -1.64 -13.68
C ASP A 50 13.53 -2.50 -12.76
N ARG A 51 14.15 -3.33 -11.90
CA ARG A 51 13.41 -4.18 -10.97
C ARG A 51 12.79 -3.36 -9.84
N PRO A 52 11.47 -3.44 -9.61
CA PRO A 52 10.80 -2.83 -8.46
C PRO A 52 11.53 -3.01 -7.14
N THR A 53 12.05 -4.20 -6.81
CA THR A 53 12.78 -4.42 -5.55
C THR A 53 14.07 -3.60 -5.43
N ARG A 54 14.69 -3.26 -6.57
CA ARG A 54 15.89 -2.41 -6.64
C ARG A 54 15.52 -0.93 -6.61
N LEU A 55 14.46 -0.55 -7.33
CA LEU A 55 14.02 0.84 -7.45
C LEU A 55 13.25 1.34 -6.22
N GLY A 56 12.59 0.43 -5.50
CA GLY A 56 11.73 0.77 -4.37
C GLY A 56 10.47 1.51 -4.80
N TRP A 57 9.84 1.14 -5.91
CA TRP A 57 8.53 1.66 -6.33
C TRP A 57 7.92 0.77 -7.43
N LEU A 58 6.65 0.98 -7.73
CA LEU A 58 5.92 0.28 -8.79
C LEU A 58 5.44 1.26 -9.86
N GLU A 59 5.79 0.98 -11.12
CA GLU A 59 5.24 1.72 -12.25
C GLU A 59 3.79 1.30 -12.53
N GLN A 60 3.00 2.21 -13.12
CA GLN A 60 1.61 1.99 -13.49
C GLN A 60 1.37 0.64 -14.21
N LYS A 61 2.18 0.35 -15.23
CA LYS A 61 2.10 -0.89 -16.02
C LYS A 61 2.29 -2.16 -15.18
N ILE A 62 3.03 -2.07 -14.08
CA ILE A 62 3.25 -3.19 -13.16
C ILE A 62 2.04 -3.33 -12.25
N VAL A 63 1.53 -2.24 -11.68
CA VAL A 63 0.33 -2.23 -10.82
C VAL A 63 -0.87 -2.84 -11.55
N GLU A 64 -1.06 -2.51 -12.83
CA GLU A 64 -2.11 -3.08 -13.68
C GLU A 64 -2.08 -4.61 -13.75
N GLN A 65 -0.91 -5.23 -13.62
CA GLN A 65 -0.73 -6.68 -13.74
C GLN A 65 -0.67 -7.39 -12.38
N ILE A 66 -0.75 -6.67 -11.27
CA ILE A 66 -0.79 -7.30 -9.94
C ILE A 66 -2.08 -8.12 -9.81
N PRO A 67 -2.00 -9.41 -9.44
CA PRO A 67 -3.18 -10.25 -9.22
C PRO A 67 -4.02 -9.74 -8.04
N VAL A 68 -5.33 -9.68 -8.23
CA VAL A 68 -6.27 -9.23 -7.19
C VAL A 68 -6.23 -10.17 -5.99
N GLU A 69 -6.01 -11.47 -6.20
CA GLU A 69 -5.92 -12.48 -5.16
C GLU A 69 -4.74 -12.22 -4.21
N SER A 70 -3.63 -11.69 -4.74
CA SER A 70 -2.47 -11.32 -3.93
C SER A 70 -2.78 -10.13 -3.03
N LEU A 71 -3.50 -9.15 -3.57
CA LEU A 71 -3.95 -7.97 -2.84
C LEU A 71 -4.98 -8.32 -1.76
N GLN A 72 -5.92 -9.20 -2.08
CA GLN A 72 -6.89 -9.74 -1.12
C GLN A 72 -6.21 -10.52 0.00
N ALA A 73 -5.17 -11.30 -0.30
CA ALA A 73 -4.41 -12.04 0.71
C ALA A 73 -3.73 -11.08 1.71
N ILE A 74 -3.07 -10.04 1.20
CA ILE A 74 -2.45 -8.99 2.02
C ILE A 74 -3.51 -8.29 2.89
N ASP A 75 -4.59 -7.83 2.27
CA ASP A 75 -5.65 -7.08 2.95
C ASP A 75 -6.31 -7.90 4.07
N ASN A 76 -6.62 -9.17 3.81
CA ASN A 76 -7.20 -10.07 4.81
C ASN A 76 -6.28 -10.30 6.02
N LEU A 77 -4.96 -10.32 5.82
CA LEU A 77 -4.00 -10.44 6.92
C LEU A 77 -4.04 -9.18 7.81
N TRP A 78 -4.02 -7.99 7.19
CA TRP A 78 -4.13 -6.71 7.91
C TRP A 78 -5.43 -6.62 8.70
N LEU A 79 -6.57 -6.82 8.03
CA LEU A 79 -7.90 -6.78 8.64
C LEU A 79 -8.02 -7.72 9.85
N ARG A 80 -7.48 -8.94 9.74
CA ARG A 80 -7.53 -9.93 10.84
C ARG A 80 -6.74 -9.46 12.04
N ALA A 81 -5.50 -9.03 11.83
CA ALA A 81 -4.60 -8.67 12.92
C ALA A 81 -5.02 -7.36 13.61
N SER A 82 -5.53 -6.40 12.85
CA SER A 82 -5.87 -5.07 13.37
C SER A 82 -7.35 -4.93 13.78
N LYS A 83 -8.09 -6.03 13.94
CA LYS A 83 -9.54 -6.00 14.21
C LYS A 83 -10.32 -5.12 13.22
N LYS A 84 -9.96 -5.19 11.94
CA LYS A 84 -10.52 -4.44 10.80
C LYS A 84 -10.23 -2.93 10.77
N GLN A 85 -9.32 -2.45 11.60
CA GLN A 85 -8.87 -1.05 11.59
C GLN A 85 -7.95 -0.68 10.41
N PHE A 86 -7.11 -1.61 9.97
CA PHE A 86 -6.09 -1.42 8.94
C PHE A 86 -6.33 -2.37 7.77
N GLY A 87 -5.90 -1.94 6.58
CA GLY A 87 -6.11 -2.65 5.33
C GLY A 87 -6.38 -1.69 4.17
N TYR A 88 -6.06 -2.15 2.96
CA TYR A 88 -6.34 -1.42 1.74
C TYR A 88 -7.85 -1.33 1.44
N SER A 89 -8.66 -2.30 1.87
CA SER A 89 -10.13 -2.20 1.78
C SER A 89 -10.67 -1.09 2.68
N VAL A 90 -10.11 -0.92 3.88
CA VAL A 90 -10.45 0.19 4.80
C VAL A 90 -10.12 1.53 4.15
N GLN A 91 -8.90 1.66 3.61
CA GLN A 91 -8.49 2.85 2.86
C GLN A 91 -9.39 3.13 1.66
N LYS A 92 -9.74 2.10 0.88
CA LYS A 92 -10.63 2.26 -0.27
C LYS A 92 -12.00 2.77 0.16
N GLN A 93 -12.57 2.25 1.24
CA GLN A 93 -13.85 2.71 1.76
C GLN A 93 -13.79 4.19 2.17
N ILE A 94 -12.75 4.59 2.91
CA ILE A 94 -12.51 5.98 3.30
C ILE A 94 -12.39 6.88 2.06
N TRP A 95 -11.58 6.47 1.07
CA TRP A 95 -11.44 7.20 -0.18
C TRP A 95 -12.77 7.39 -0.91
N LEU A 96 -13.57 6.31 -1.03
CA LEU A 96 -14.87 6.37 -1.67
C LEU A 96 -15.81 7.33 -0.95
N ASP A 97 -15.80 7.37 0.38
CA ASP A 97 -16.65 8.27 1.16
C ASP A 97 -16.25 9.74 0.99
N ILE A 98 -14.95 10.04 0.86
CA ILE A 98 -14.43 11.39 0.58
C ILE A 98 -14.72 11.83 -0.86
N ALA A 99 -14.46 10.95 -1.83
CA ALA A 99 -14.57 11.27 -3.25
C ALA A 99 -16.02 11.31 -3.74
N ARG A 100 -16.95 10.64 -3.05
CA ARG A 100 -18.36 10.53 -3.46
C ARG A 100 -18.99 11.91 -3.66
N ASN A 101 -19.53 12.14 -4.86
CA ASN A 101 -20.22 13.36 -5.26
C ASN A 101 -19.37 14.65 -5.16
N SER A 102 -18.04 14.54 -5.05
CA SER A 102 -17.15 15.69 -5.04
C SER A 102 -16.77 16.12 -6.45
N THR A 103 -16.65 17.44 -6.67
CA THR A 103 -16.11 18.03 -7.90
C THR A 103 -14.68 18.55 -7.73
N LYS A 104 -14.07 18.30 -6.57
CA LYS A 104 -12.70 18.72 -6.25
C LYS A 104 -11.69 17.94 -7.11
N SER A 105 -10.51 18.53 -7.33
CA SER A 105 -9.42 17.84 -8.02
C SER A 105 -8.88 16.68 -7.17
N PHE A 106 -8.26 15.71 -7.84
CA PHE A 106 -7.67 14.54 -7.18
C PHE A 106 -6.72 14.92 -6.04
N GLY A 107 -5.81 15.88 -6.24
CA GLY A 107 -4.86 16.29 -5.19
C GLY A 107 -5.53 16.86 -3.93
N VAL A 108 -6.68 17.54 -4.06
CA VAL A 108 -7.44 18.02 -2.90
C VAL A 108 -8.11 16.86 -2.17
N LEU A 109 -8.73 15.93 -2.91
CA LEU A 109 -9.32 14.73 -2.33
C LEU A 109 -8.28 13.83 -1.66
N PHE A 110 -7.10 13.71 -2.26
CA PHE A 110 -5.99 12.92 -1.71
C PHE A 110 -5.45 13.54 -0.42
N ALA A 111 -5.37 14.87 -0.32
CA ALA A 111 -5.02 15.55 0.92
C ALA A 111 -6.08 15.33 2.03
N GLU A 112 -7.37 15.39 1.70
CA GLU A 112 -8.46 15.08 2.63
C GLU A 112 -8.40 13.63 3.11
N PHE A 113 -8.10 12.69 2.20
CA PHE A 113 -7.86 11.29 2.54
C PHE A 113 -6.66 11.14 3.47
N ALA A 114 -5.52 11.74 3.11
CA ALA A 114 -4.30 11.67 3.89
C ALA A 114 -4.47 12.24 5.30
N ASP A 115 -5.25 13.31 5.47
CA ASP A 115 -5.61 13.84 6.79
C ASP A 115 -6.43 12.82 7.60
N GLN A 116 -7.47 12.24 6.97
CA GLN A 116 -8.37 11.30 7.63
C GLN A 116 -7.67 10.01 8.10
N VAL A 117 -6.71 9.50 7.32
CA VAL A 117 -5.93 8.32 7.70
C VAL A 117 -4.68 8.65 8.53
N GLY A 118 -4.44 9.93 8.86
CA GLY A 118 -3.32 10.36 9.71
C GLY A 118 -1.94 10.36 9.03
N TRP A 119 -1.88 10.56 7.71
CA TRP A 119 -0.63 10.74 6.95
C TRP A 119 -0.17 12.21 6.89
N LEU A 120 -0.99 13.13 7.42
CA LEU A 120 -0.63 14.53 7.64
C LEU A 120 -0.48 14.80 9.15
N VAL A 121 0.57 15.51 9.53
CA VAL A 121 0.78 16.05 10.88
C VAL A 121 0.71 17.57 10.78
N ASP A 122 -0.23 18.19 11.50
CA ASP A 122 -0.50 19.64 11.45
C ASP A 122 -0.70 20.17 10.02
N GLY A 123 -1.38 19.38 9.17
CA GLY A 123 -1.63 19.71 7.76
C GLY A 123 -0.39 19.64 6.86
N ARG A 124 0.71 19.06 7.35
CA ARG A 124 1.94 18.83 6.58
C ARG A 124 2.14 17.33 6.37
N TRP A 125 2.57 16.96 5.18
CA TRP A 125 2.98 15.58 4.90
C TRP A 125 4.00 15.11 5.93
N THR A 126 3.76 13.94 6.51
CA THR A 126 4.77 13.25 7.31
C THR A 126 5.95 12.93 6.39
N LEU A 127 7.03 13.73 6.50
CA LEU A 127 8.17 13.65 5.58
C LEU A 127 9.08 12.44 5.88
N SER A 128 8.96 11.85 7.06
CA SER A 128 9.73 10.68 7.48
C SER A 128 8.82 9.50 7.76
N TYR A 129 9.15 8.36 7.16
CA TYR A 129 8.50 7.09 7.47
C TYR A 129 8.60 6.73 8.97
N ASP A 130 9.67 7.15 9.63
CA ASP A 130 9.88 6.87 11.04
C ASP A 130 8.92 7.63 11.96
N ASP A 131 8.25 8.68 11.46
CA ASP A 131 7.29 9.50 12.22
C ASP A 131 5.85 8.97 12.15
N PHE A 132 5.59 7.90 11.38
CA PHE A 132 4.27 7.26 11.32
C PHE A 132 3.89 6.58 12.64
N ASN A 133 2.60 6.55 12.96
CA ASN A 133 2.09 5.91 14.16
C ASN A 133 1.88 4.40 13.92
N PHE A 134 2.88 3.60 14.25
CA PHE A 134 2.84 2.14 14.14
C PHE A 134 2.21 1.49 15.39
N SER A 135 0.98 1.88 15.72
CA SER A 135 0.19 1.31 16.81
C SER A 135 -1.30 1.30 16.48
N LEU A 136 -2.10 0.58 17.26
CA LEU A 136 -3.56 0.56 17.13
C LEU A 136 -4.22 1.87 17.60
N ASP A 137 -3.47 2.84 18.13
CA ASP A 137 -3.99 4.18 18.42
C ASP A 137 -4.06 5.07 17.16
N ALA A 138 -3.55 4.60 16.02
CA ALA A 138 -3.61 5.33 14.75
C ALA A 138 -5.03 5.31 14.14
N PRO A 139 -5.39 6.29 13.27
CA PRO A 139 -6.70 6.31 12.62
C PRO A 139 -6.99 5.07 11.76
N ASP A 140 -8.27 4.84 11.48
CA ASP A 140 -8.70 3.81 10.53
C ASP A 140 -8.02 4.03 9.16
N GLY A 141 -7.53 2.94 8.57
CA GLY A 141 -6.84 2.98 7.28
C GLY A 141 -5.42 3.57 7.33
N HIS A 142 -4.86 3.89 8.49
CA HIS A 142 -3.49 4.43 8.60
C HIS A 142 -2.44 3.51 7.95
N LEU A 143 -2.61 2.19 8.11
CA LEU A 143 -1.73 1.17 7.56
C LEU A 143 -2.52 0.17 6.68
N PRO A 144 -1.85 -0.53 5.75
CA PRO A 144 -0.47 -0.32 5.32
C PRO A 144 -0.30 0.99 4.52
N THR A 145 0.85 1.62 4.60
CA THR A 145 1.19 2.83 3.85
C THR A 145 1.52 2.49 2.38
N PHE A 146 1.66 3.51 1.54
CA PHE A 146 2.32 3.38 0.23
C PHE A 146 3.77 3.89 0.25
N TRP A 147 4.40 3.92 1.44
CA TRP A 147 5.77 4.41 1.60
C TRP A 147 6.80 3.34 1.22
N PHE A 148 7.45 3.51 0.08
CA PHE A 148 8.56 2.66 -0.30
C PHE A 148 9.90 3.28 0.12
N GLU A 149 10.51 2.74 1.18
CA GLU A 149 11.71 3.25 1.87
C GLU A 149 12.91 3.59 0.96
N LYS A 150 13.02 2.97 -0.22
CA LYS A 150 14.11 3.19 -1.18
C LYS A 150 13.77 4.16 -2.33
N SER A 151 12.54 4.71 -2.37
CA SER A 151 12.17 5.65 -3.42
C SER A 151 12.93 6.97 -3.24
N PHE A 152 13.60 7.42 -4.31
CA PHE A 152 14.22 8.75 -4.37
C PHE A 152 13.19 9.88 -4.53
N LEU A 153 11.89 9.57 -4.68
CA LEU A 153 10.78 10.50 -4.89
C LEU A 153 9.60 10.18 -3.95
N PRO A 154 9.70 10.45 -2.64
CA PRO A 154 8.80 9.86 -1.65
C PRO A 154 7.31 10.22 -1.85
N LEU A 155 6.97 11.50 -2.01
CA LEU A 155 5.56 11.94 -2.08
C LEU A 155 4.89 11.65 -3.43
N GLY A 156 5.55 11.98 -4.55
CA GLY A 156 4.98 11.74 -5.89
C GLY A 156 4.74 10.26 -6.14
N THR A 157 5.64 9.39 -5.65
CA THR A 157 5.47 7.94 -5.77
C THR A 157 4.27 7.43 -4.97
N GLN A 158 3.99 7.99 -3.79
CA GLN A 158 2.86 7.59 -2.95
C GLN A 158 1.53 7.98 -3.60
N GLU A 159 1.44 9.23 -4.04
CA GLU A 159 0.27 9.76 -4.74
C GLU A 159 -0.02 8.93 -6.00
N ASP A 160 1.00 8.68 -6.83
CA ASP A 160 0.88 7.85 -8.03
C ASP A 160 0.48 6.42 -7.69
N THR A 161 1.10 5.80 -6.68
CA THR A 161 0.76 4.42 -6.28
C THR A 161 -0.68 4.34 -5.81
N PHE A 162 -1.10 5.25 -4.93
CA PHE A 162 -2.49 5.35 -4.47
C PHE A 162 -3.45 5.48 -5.65
N LYS A 163 -3.15 6.41 -6.56
CA LYS A 163 -3.95 6.65 -7.77
C LYS A 163 -4.06 5.41 -8.63
N TYR A 164 -2.96 4.71 -8.88
CA TYR A 164 -2.97 3.49 -9.69
C TYR A 164 -3.85 2.40 -9.05
N PHE A 165 -3.68 2.16 -7.75
CA PHE A 165 -4.42 1.09 -7.08
C PHE A 165 -5.92 1.39 -6.91
N PHE A 166 -6.27 2.61 -6.48
CA PHE A 166 -7.65 2.93 -6.08
C PHE A 166 -8.46 3.71 -7.11
N VAL A 167 -7.81 4.46 -8.00
CA VAL A 167 -8.50 5.32 -8.97
C VAL A 167 -8.47 4.69 -10.36
N ASP A 168 -7.27 4.41 -10.88
CA ASP A 168 -7.11 4.04 -12.29
C ASP A 168 -7.51 2.58 -12.55
N TYR A 169 -7.20 1.67 -11.62
CA TYR A 169 -7.46 0.23 -11.80
C TYR A 169 -8.41 -0.39 -10.76
N GLN A 170 -8.75 0.34 -9.70
CA GLN A 170 -9.70 -0.10 -8.66
C GLN A 170 -9.44 -1.55 -8.19
N LYS A 171 -8.17 -1.87 -7.95
CA LYS A 171 -7.67 -3.24 -7.77
C LYS A 171 -8.14 -3.92 -6.49
N PHE A 172 -8.49 -3.14 -5.48
CA PHE A 172 -9.00 -3.65 -4.22
C PHE A 172 -10.52 -3.80 -4.32
N PRO A 173 -11.11 -4.93 -3.92
CA PRO A 173 -12.56 -5.11 -3.92
C PRO A 173 -13.25 -4.18 -2.91
N GLU A 174 -14.57 -4.04 -3.03
CA GLU A 174 -15.43 -3.46 -1.98
C GLU A 174 -15.64 -4.45 -0.83
#